data_AF-A0A0D7NR09-F1
#
_entry.id   AF-A0A0D7NR09-F1
#
_cell.length_a   1.000
_cell.length_b   1.000
_cell.length_c   1.000
_cell.angle_alpha   90.00
_cell.angle_beta   90.00
_cell.angle_gamma   90.00
#
_symmetry.space_group_name_H-M   'P 1'
#
loop_
_entity.id
_entity.type
_entity.pdbx_description
1 polymer ?
#
loop_
_entity_poly.entity_id
_entity_poly.type
_entity_poly.pdbx_seq_one_letter_code
_entity_poly.pdbx_strand_id
1 'polypeptide(L)'
;MLANKYPARPSPDDTAQRIDELAGIVRLQGAIISELAESNAELRQAAGLDPARPTIDATTVWRSIQQIAFATGYSETQVRELIAQKRIVAQKVGGRWFIDVSKPMPHKREISP
;
A
#
# COMPACT_ATOMS: atom_id res chain seq x y z
N MET A 1 27.69 -24.22 -39.48
CA MET A 1 27.29 -24.88 -38.22
C MET A 1 26.70 -23.83 -37.31
N LEU A 2 25.39 -23.87 -37.04
CA LEU A 2 24.70 -22.90 -36.18
C LEU A 2 24.81 -23.38 -34.73
N ALA A 3 25.65 -22.71 -33.93
CA ALA A 3 25.73 -22.94 -32.50
C ALA A 3 24.36 -22.64 -31.86
N ASN A 4 23.88 -23.59 -31.05
CA ASN A 4 22.59 -23.54 -30.39
C ASN A 4 22.53 -22.30 -29.47
N LYS A 5 21.66 -21.33 -29.81
CA LYS A 5 21.57 -20.00 -29.15
C LYS A 5 20.79 -20.00 -27.83
N TYR A 6 20.29 -21.16 -27.38
CA TYR A 6 19.45 -21.26 -26.19
C TYR A 6 20.18 -22.02 -25.09
N PRO A 7 20.32 -21.45 -23.87
CA PRO A 7 20.83 -22.19 -22.73
C PRO A 7 19.94 -23.41 -22.49
N ALA A 8 20.55 -24.54 -22.12
CA ALA A 8 19.83 -25.76 -21.77
C ALA A 8 18.79 -25.45 -20.68
N ARG A 9 17.58 -26.03 -20.80
CA ARG A 9 16.57 -25.91 -19.75
C ARG A 9 17.15 -26.47 -18.45
N PRO A 10 16.90 -25.81 -17.30
CA PRO A 10 17.28 -26.35 -16.01
C PRO A 10 16.64 -27.73 -15.82
N SER A 11 17.36 -28.64 -15.18
CA SER A 11 16.84 -29.97 -14.91
C SER A 11 15.66 -29.88 -13.92
N PRO A 12 14.79 -30.90 -13.88
CA PRO A 12 13.76 -31.00 -12.86
C PRO A 12 14.32 -30.90 -11.44
N ASP A 13 15.51 -31.46 -11.20
CA ASP A 13 16.20 -31.43 -9.90
C ASP A 13 16.68 -30.01 -9.55
N ASP A 14 17.24 -29.27 -10.51
CA ASP A 14 17.61 -27.86 -10.32
C ASP A 14 16.39 -26.99 -10.01
N THR A 15 15.25 -27.32 -10.61
CA THR A 15 13.99 -26.61 -10.39
C THR A 15 13.44 -26.90 -9.00
N ALA A 16 13.49 -28.16 -8.55
CA ALA A 16 13.06 -28.57 -7.21
C ALA A 16 13.93 -27.93 -6.12
N GLN A 17 15.25 -27.95 -6.28
CA GLN A 17 16.18 -27.31 -5.35
C GLN A 17 15.90 -25.81 -5.21
N ARG A 18 15.63 -25.13 -6.33
CA ARG A 18 15.32 -23.70 -6.34
C ARG A 18 13.96 -23.38 -5.72
N ILE A 19 12.97 -24.27 -5.86
CA ILE A 19 11.68 -24.15 -5.15
C ILE A 19 11.89 -24.25 -3.64
N ASP A 20 12.70 -25.21 -3.17
CA ASP A 20 12.98 -25.38 -1.75
C ASP A 20 13.75 -24.20 -1.15
N GLU A 21 14.72 -23.64 -1.87
CA GLU A 21 15.43 -22.42 -1.47
C GLU A 21 14.46 -21.23 -1.35
N LEU A 22 13.59 -21.02 -2.35
CA LEU A 22 12.58 -19.96 -2.30
C LEU A 22 11.60 -20.15 -1.15
N ALA A 23 11.16 -21.40 -0.89
CA ALA A 23 10.31 -21.72 0.24
C ALA A 23 11.00 -21.47 1.59
N GLY A 24 12.31 -21.67 1.67
CA GLY A 24 13.12 -21.27 2.83
C GLY A 24 13.14 -19.76 3.04
N ILE A 25 13.39 -18.99 1.97
CA ILE A 25 13.41 -17.52 2.01
C ILE A 25 12.05 -16.96 2.44
N VAL A 26 10.95 -17.47 1.89
CA VAL A 26 9.59 -17.01 2.24
C VAL A 26 9.29 -17.27 3.71
N ARG A 27 9.71 -18.42 4.26
CA ARG A 27 9.55 -18.71 5.70
C ARG A 27 10.33 -17.74 6.59
N LEU A 28 11.58 -17.45 6.22
CA LEU A 28 12.40 -16.47 6.93
C LEU A 28 11.79 -15.07 6.88
N GLN A 29 11.31 -14.64 5.71
CA GLN A 29 10.61 -13.36 5.57
C GLN A 29 9.35 -13.29 6.43
N GLY A 30 8.57 -14.38 6.49
CA GLY A 30 7.40 -14.46 7.37
C GLY A 30 7.75 -14.26 8.84
N ALA A 31 8.83 -14.88 9.32
CA ALA A 31 9.31 -14.71 10.70
C ALA A 31 9.73 -13.26 11.00
N ILE A 32 10.50 -12.64 10.10
CA ILE A 32 10.95 -11.25 10.22
C ILE A 32 9.75 -10.29 10.26
N ILE A 33 8.74 -10.51 9.41
CA ILE A 33 7.54 -9.69 9.38
C ILE A 33 6.78 -9.77 10.71
N SER A 34 6.65 -10.96 11.29
CA SER A 34 6.00 -11.13 12.59
C SER A 34 6.74 -10.41 13.71
N GLU A 35 8.07 -10.54 13.78
CA GLU A 35 8.89 -9.85 14.79
C GLU A 35 8.80 -8.32 14.65
N LEU A 36 8.84 -7.81 13.42
CA LEU A 36 8.66 -6.38 13.16
C LEU A 36 7.25 -5.89 13.51
N ALA A 37 6.22 -6.73 13.34
CA ALA A 37 4.86 -6.38 13.72
C ALA A 37 4.71 -6.27 15.24
N GLU A 38 5.31 -7.20 15.99
CA GLU A 38 5.36 -7.18 17.46
C GLU A 38 6.13 -5.95 17.97
N SER A 39 7.33 -5.71 17.45
CA SER A 39 8.14 -4.54 17.83
C SER A 39 7.42 -3.21 17.52
N ASN A 40 6.74 -3.11 16.38
CA ASN A 40 5.92 -1.94 16.07
C ASN A 40 4.75 -1.75 17.04
N ALA A 41 4.13 -2.84 17.52
CA ALA A 41 3.06 -2.76 18.51
C ALA A 41 3.58 -2.22 19.86
N GLU A 42 4.75 -2.71 20.32
CA GLU A 42 5.42 -2.22 21.53
C GLU A 42 5.81 -0.75 21.43
N LEU A 43 6.41 -0.34 20.31
CA LEU A 43 6.78 1.07 20.07
C LEU A 43 5.55 1.99 20.09
N ARG A 44 4.41 1.54 19.56
CA ARG A 44 3.16 2.31 19.62
C ARG A 44 2.63 2.44 21.04
N GLN A 45 2.63 1.36 21.81
CA GLN A 45 2.26 1.39 23.23
C GLN A 45 3.17 2.34 24.03
N ALA A 46 4.49 2.25 23.84
CA ALA A 46 5.47 3.10 24.50
C ALA A 46 5.32 4.58 24.12
N ALA A 47 4.94 4.87 22.87
CA ALA A 47 4.67 6.22 22.39
C ALA A 47 3.29 6.78 22.85
N GLY A 48 2.50 6.03 23.62
CA GLY A 48 1.14 6.41 24.01
C GLY A 48 0.20 6.54 22.80
N LEU A 49 0.56 5.93 21.67
CA LEU A 49 -0.28 5.87 20.49
C LEU A 49 -1.28 4.73 20.69
N ASP A 50 -2.56 5.05 20.68
CA ASP A 50 -3.63 4.04 20.72
C ASP A 50 -3.37 2.99 19.61
N PRO A 51 -3.19 1.70 19.96
CA PRO A 51 -2.94 0.64 18.98
C PRO A 51 -4.13 0.40 18.04
N ALA A 52 -5.35 0.81 18.43
CA ALA A 52 -6.54 0.80 17.57
C ALA A 52 -6.64 2.06 16.68
N ARG A 53 -5.72 3.02 16.82
CA ARG A 53 -5.72 4.24 16.01
C ARG A 53 -5.54 3.85 14.54
N PRO A 54 -6.41 4.35 13.64
CA PRO A 54 -6.30 4.07 12.23
C PRO A 54 -4.89 4.44 11.74
N THR A 55 -4.15 3.42 11.34
CA THR A 55 -2.82 3.57 10.75
C THR A 55 -2.97 3.56 9.25
N ILE A 56 -2.22 4.45 8.62
CA ILE A 56 -2.13 4.53 7.18
C ILE A 56 -1.28 3.35 6.74
N ASP A 57 -1.82 2.50 5.88
CA ASP A 57 -1.02 1.46 5.22
C ASP A 57 0.11 2.12 4.43
N ALA A 58 1.36 1.83 4.83
CA ALA A 58 2.56 2.43 4.27
C ALA A 58 2.83 2.00 2.82
N THR A 59 2.22 0.91 2.35
CA THR A 59 2.35 0.44 0.97
C THR A 59 1.42 1.20 0.01
N THR A 60 0.41 1.85 0.55
CA THR A 60 -0.55 2.64 -0.22
C THR A 60 -0.04 4.09 -0.33
N VAL A 61 -0.21 4.71 -1.50
CA VAL A 61 0.19 6.11 -1.70
C VAL A 61 -0.94 7.01 -1.21
N TRP A 62 -0.69 7.71 -0.11
CA TRP A 62 -1.64 8.65 0.48
C TRP A 62 -1.27 10.10 0.18
N ARG A 63 -2.28 10.94 -0.02
CA ARG A 63 -2.13 12.39 -0.24
C ARG A 63 -3.10 13.18 0.62
N SER A 64 -2.71 14.38 1.04
CA SER A 64 -3.60 15.28 1.77
C SER A 64 -4.67 15.87 0.85
N ILE A 65 -5.76 16.41 1.44
CA ILE A 65 -6.79 17.15 0.69
C ILE A 65 -6.16 18.25 -0.18
N GLN A 66 -5.22 19.01 0.37
CA GLN A 66 -4.55 20.11 -0.34
C GLN A 66 -3.75 19.60 -1.56
N GLN A 67 -3.02 18.49 -1.41
CA GLN A 67 -2.28 17.88 -2.51
C GLN A 67 -3.20 17.36 -3.61
N ILE A 68 -4.34 16.77 -3.24
CA ILE A 68 -5.35 16.31 -4.19
C ILE A 68 -5.98 17.48 -4.93
N ALA A 69 -6.39 18.53 -4.20
CA ALA A 69 -6.97 19.73 -4.78
C ALA A 69 -6.04 20.34 -5.82
N PHE A 70 -4.74 20.44 -5.50
CA PHE A 70 -3.72 20.92 -6.43
C PHE A 70 -3.56 20.02 -7.67
N ALA A 71 -3.48 18.70 -7.48
CA ALA A 71 -3.20 17.76 -8.58
C ALA A 71 -4.38 17.55 -9.54
N THR A 72 -5.62 17.67 -9.05
CA THR A 72 -6.84 17.34 -9.79
C THR A 72 -7.66 18.57 -10.18
N GLY A 73 -7.31 19.72 -9.61
CA GLY A 73 -8.03 20.97 -9.70
C GLY A 73 -9.34 21.01 -8.91
N TYR A 74 -9.73 19.95 -8.19
CA TYR A 74 -10.87 20.04 -7.26
C TYR A 74 -10.59 21.11 -6.21
N SER A 75 -11.64 21.80 -5.73
CA SER A 75 -11.49 22.60 -4.52
C SER A 75 -11.38 21.68 -3.30
N GLU A 76 -10.76 22.14 -2.21
CA GLU A 76 -10.73 21.36 -0.97
C GLU A 76 -12.13 20.99 -0.46
N THR A 77 -13.11 21.87 -0.66
CA THR A 77 -14.52 21.63 -0.34
C THR A 77 -15.08 20.46 -1.13
N GLN A 78 -14.86 20.43 -2.45
CA GLN A 78 -15.29 19.32 -3.31
C GLN A 78 -14.62 18.00 -2.90
N VAL A 79 -13.33 18.03 -2.54
CA VAL A 79 -12.65 16.83 -2.04
C VAL A 79 -13.31 16.35 -0.73
N ARG A 80 -13.68 17.25 0.19
CA ARG A 80 -14.38 16.90 1.44
C ARG A 80 -15.77 16.32 1.18
N GLU A 81 -16.50 16.86 0.22
CA GLU A 81 -17.80 16.31 -0.20
C GLU A 81 -17.65 14.89 -0.76
N LEU A 82 -16.64 14.64 -1.60
CA LEU A 82 -16.35 13.30 -2.11
C LEU A 82 -16.03 12.30 -0.97
N ILE A 83 -15.32 12.74 0.06
CA ILE A 83 -15.09 11.94 1.28
C ILE A 83 -16.41 11.66 2.00
N ALA A 84 -17.22 12.70 2.23
CA ALA A 84 -18.50 12.58 2.94
C ALA A 84 -19.49 11.66 2.23
N GLN A 85 -19.50 11.70 0.90
CA GLN A 85 -20.32 10.84 0.04
C GLN A 85 -19.73 9.43 -0.14
N LYS A 86 -18.57 9.13 0.46
CA LYS A 86 -17.83 7.86 0.29
C LYS A 86 -17.50 7.53 -1.17
N ARG A 87 -17.34 8.55 -2.01
CA ARG A 87 -16.97 8.40 -3.45
C ARG A 87 -15.47 8.22 -3.68
N ILE A 88 -14.66 8.49 -2.65
CA ILE A 88 -13.21 8.27 -2.64
C ILE A 88 -12.80 7.58 -1.34
N VAL A 89 -11.74 6.78 -1.40
CA VAL A 89 -11.17 6.11 -0.24
C VAL A 89 -10.32 7.12 0.53
N ALA A 90 -10.72 7.39 1.77
CA ALA A 90 -10.02 8.33 2.63
C ALA A 90 -10.00 7.85 4.08
N GLN A 91 -8.93 8.22 4.80
CA GLN A 91 -8.72 7.87 6.19
C GLN A 91 -8.40 9.13 7.00
N LYS A 92 -9.00 9.24 8.19
CA LYS A 92 -8.74 10.35 9.11
C LYS A 92 -7.68 9.94 10.12
N VAL A 93 -6.54 10.61 10.10
CA VAL A 93 -5.39 10.33 10.97
C VAL A 93 -4.93 11.62 11.63
N GLY A 94 -4.94 11.64 12.97
CA GLY A 94 -4.57 12.85 13.73
C GLY A 94 -5.41 14.09 13.40
N GLY A 95 -6.69 13.92 13.06
CA GLY A 95 -7.58 15.02 12.67
C GLY A 95 -7.47 15.47 11.22
N ARG A 96 -6.48 14.96 10.46
CA ARG A 96 -6.27 15.27 9.05
C ARG A 96 -6.79 14.14 8.16
N TRP A 97 -7.29 14.50 6.99
CA TRP A 97 -7.76 13.53 6.00
C TRP A 97 -6.66 13.22 5.01
N PHE A 98 -6.50 11.93 4.72
CA PHE A 98 -5.60 11.38 3.73
C PHE A 98 -6.41 10.56 2.72
N ILE A 99 -6.15 10.75 1.44
CA ILE A 99 -6.85 10.12 0.32
C ILE A 99 -5.90 9.09 -0.31
N ASP A 100 -6.40 7.88 -0.53
CA ASP A 100 -5.70 6.84 -1.28
C ASP A 100 -5.74 7.18 -2.78
N VAL A 101 -4.59 7.52 -3.35
CA VAL A 101 -4.48 7.89 -4.78
C VAL A 101 -4.21 6.72 -5.71
N SER A 102 -4.11 5.49 -5.16
CA SER A 102 -4.09 4.28 -5.99
C SER A 102 -5.48 3.98 -6.58
N LYS A 103 -6.53 4.57 -6.01
CA LYS A 103 -7.92 4.40 -6.45
C LYS A 103 -8.33 5.50 -7.43
N PRO A 104 -9.18 5.18 -8.42
CA PRO A 104 -9.67 6.16 -9.38
C PRO A 104 -10.49 7.23 -8.66
N MET A 105 -10.27 8.48 -9.06
CA MET A 105 -11.01 9.63 -8.55
C MET A 105 -12.15 9.97 -9.52
N PRO A 106 -13.35 10.35 -9.02
CA PRO A 106 -14.46 10.75 -9.89
C PRO A 106 -14.09 11.93 -10.78
N HIS A 107 -14.71 12.03 -11.97
CA HIS A 107 -14.53 13.16 -12.86
C HIS A 107 -15.36 14.38 -12.41
N LYS A 108 -14.80 15.59 -12.55
CA LYS A 108 -15.41 16.84 -12.10
C LYS A 108 -16.84 17.09 -12.60
N ARG A 109 -17.20 16.52 -13.76
CA ARG A 109 -18.54 16.68 -14.35
C ARG A 109 -19.64 15.91 -13.61
N GLU A 110 -19.28 15.00 -12.71
CA GLU A 110 -20.22 14.21 -11.92
C GLU A 110 -20.52 14.82 -10.54
N ILE A 111 -20.05 16.05 -10.30
CA ILE A 111 -20.33 16.83 -9.09
C ILE A 111 -21.08 18.09 -9.53
N SER A 112 -22.32 17.93 -9.96
CA SER A 112 -23.26 19.05 -10.12
C SER A 112 -24.15 19.16 -8.87
N PRO A 113 -24.53 20.39 -8.47
CA PRO A 113 -25.21 20.71 -7.22
C PRO A 113 -26.61 20.07 -7.09
#